data_AF-A0A957M507-F1
#
_entry.id   AF-A0A957M507-F1
#
_cell.length_a   1.000
_cell.length_b   1.000
_cell.length_c   1.000
_cell.angle_alpha   90.00
_cell.angle_beta   90.00
_cell.angle_gamma   90.00
#
_symmetry.space_group_name_H-M   'P 1'
#
loop_
_entity.id
_entity.type
_entity.pdbx_description
1 polymer ?
#
loop_
_entity_poly.entity_id
_entity_poly.type
_entity_poly.pdbx_seq_one_letter_code
_entity_poly.pdbx_strand_id
1 'polypeptide(L)'
;IYLTLYWRAQKPIDKSYKVFNQSYFGDGQIVAQRDGYPVCEGRETWRWDPGELITDPYVIPVRADAPDGLYPLYTGMYLEETFDRLPVLDESGAEVATQVHLTDIRVGEE
;
A
#
# COMPACT_ATOMS: atom_id res chain seq x y z
N ILE A 1 11.97 6.39 -2.16
CA ILE A 1 11.96 4.94 -1.82
C ILE A 1 11.52 4.16 -3.05
N TYR A 2 12.23 3.09 -3.39
CA TYR A 2 11.80 2.15 -4.44
C TYR A 2 11.19 0.92 -3.76
N LEU A 3 9.94 0.62 -4.08
CA LEU A 3 9.19 -0.51 -3.54
C LEU A 3 8.65 -1.32 -4.71
N THR A 4 8.71 -2.65 -4.64
CA THR A 4 7.99 -3.52 -5.58
C THR A 4 7.11 -4.46 -4.77
N LEU A 5 5.81 -4.38 -5.00
CA LEU A 5 4.83 -5.28 -4.41
C LEU A 5 4.50 -6.40 -5.39
N TYR A 6 4.24 -7.58 -4.84
CA TYR A 6 3.78 -8.73 -5.60
C TYR A 6 2.43 -9.15 -5.07
N TRP A 7 1.41 -9.01 -5.90
CA TRP A 7 0.04 -9.34 -5.54
C TRP A 7 -0.40 -10.61 -6.23
N ARG A 8 -1.26 -11.37 -5.55
CA ARG A 8 -1.93 -12.52 -6.15
C ARG A 8 -3.39 -12.52 -5.77
N ALA A 9 -4.28 -12.38 -6.74
CA ALA A 9 -5.70 -12.51 -6.51
C ALA A 9 -6.01 -13.96 -6.11
N GLN A 10 -6.67 -14.18 -4.97
CA GLN A 10 -7.07 -15.54 -4.56
C GLN A 10 -8.44 -15.94 -5.13
N LYS A 11 -9.25 -14.95 -5.48
CA LYS A 11 -10.61 -15.08 -6.02
C LYS A 11 -10.89 -13.89 -6.95
N PRO A 12 -11.97 -13.95 -7.77
CA PRO A 12 -12.36 -12.81 -8.59
C PRO A 12 -12.57 -11.56 -7.73
N ILE A 13 -12.12 -10.42 -8.24
CA ILE A 13 -12.28 -9.10 -7.62
C ILE A 13 -13.27 -8.32 -8.48
N ASP A 14 -14.32 -7.77 -7.87
CA ASP A 14 -15.39 -7.05 -8.55
C ASP A 14 -15.24 -5.52 -8.48
N LYS A 15 -14.20 -5.03 -7.80
CA LYS A 15 -13.92 -3.61 -7.59
C LYS A 15 -12.52 -3.21 -8.03
N SER A 16 -12.34 -1.92 -8.34
CA SER A 16 -11.05 -1.28 -8.63
C SER A 16 -10.47 -0.67 -7.37
N TYR A 17 -9.60 -1.40 -6.68
CA TYR A 17 -8.88 -0.87 -5.53
C TYR A 17 -7.62 -0.12 -5.96
N LYS A 18 -7.39 1.04 -5.36
CA LYS A 18 -6.09 1.72 -5.36
C LYS A 18 -5.24 1.16 -4.23
N VAL A 19 -3.95 1.00 -4.49
CA VAL A 19 -2.97 0.68 -3.46
C VAL A 19 -2.48 2.01 -2.88
N PHE A 20 -2.35 2.08 -1.56
CA PHE A 20 -1.60 3.15 -0.90
C PHE A 20 -0.34 2.57 -0.27
N ASN A 21 0.75 3.34 -0.33
CA ASN A 21 1.97 3.08 0.41
C ASN A 21 2.27 4.32 1.22
N GLN A 22 2.22 4.22 2.55
CA GLN A 22 2.26 5.36 3.45
C GLN A 22 3.27 5.11 4.56
N SER A 23 4.05 6.14 4.85
CA SER A 23 4.89 6.23 6.04
C SER A 23 4.54 7.52 6.77
N TYR A 24 4.46 7.46 8.10
CA TYR A 24 4.00 8.56 8.93
C TYR A 24 4.83 8.71 10.21
N PHE A 25 4.92 9.95 10.69
CA PHE A 25 5.57 10.39 11.92
C PHE A 25 4.55 10.67 13.01
N GLY A 26 4.88 10.27 14.25
CA GLY A 26 4.10 10.59 15.44
C GLY A 26 2.60 10.35 15.24
N ASP A 27 1.81 11.39 15.48
CA ASP A 27 0.35 11.34 15.52
C ASP A 27 -0.33 11.32 14.13
N GLY A 28 0.40 10.94 13.07
CA GLY A 28 -0.15 10.73 11.72
C GLY A 28 0.33 11.70 10.64
N GLN A 29 1.41 12.45 10.88
CA GLN A 29 2.01 13.28 9.83
C GLN A 29 2.67 12.39 8.77
N ILE A 30 2.12 12.34 7.56
CA ILE A 30 2.71 11.58 6.45
C ILE A 30 4.10 12.12 6.12
N VAL A 31 5.11 11.25 6.10
CA VAL A 31 6.50 11.56 5.72
C VAL A 31 6.85 11.06 4.31
N ALA A 32 6.19 10.01 3.85
CA ALA A 32 6.33 9.50 2.49
C ALA A 32 5.01 8.84 2.07
N GLN A 33 4.57 9.07 0.84
CA GLN A 33 3.34 8.48 0.34
C GLN A 33 3.34 8.30 -1.18
N ARG A 34 2.72 7.21 -1.64
CA ARG A 34 2.33 7.02 -3.04
C ARG A 34 1.09 6.14 -3.12
N ASP A 35 0.10 6.63 -3.86
CA ASP A 35 -1.18 5.95 -4.09
C ASP A 35 -1.43 5.85 -5.60
N GLY A 36 -2.25 4.88 -6.02
CA GLY A 36 -2.68 4.72 -7.41
C GLY A 36 -3.25 3.34 -7.69
N TYR A 37 -3.86 3.16 -8.87
CA TYR A 37 -4.17 1.80 -9.31
C TYR A 37 -2.88 1.02 -9.57
N PRO A 38 -2.87 -0.31 -9.34
CA PRO A 38 -1.68 -1.12 -9.52
C PRO A 38 -1.04 -0.97 -10.91
N VAL A 39 0.28 -1.18 -10.97
CA VAL A 39 1.09 -1.15 -12.17
C VAL A 39 1.01 0.23 -12.85
N CYS A 40 1.24 1.29 -12.07
CA CYS A 40 1.22 2.69 -12.55
C CYS A 40 -0.05 3.05 -13.31
N GLU A 41 -1.22 2.84 -12.69
CA GLU A 41 -2.54 3.04 -13.30
C GLU A 41 -2.92 2.05 -14.43
N GLY A 42 -2.07 1.06 -14.71
CA GLY A 42 -2.22 0.15 -15.85
C GLY A 42 -3.00 -1.14 -15.57
N ARG A 43 -3.24 -1.49 -14.30
CA ARG A 43 -3.79 -2.80 -13.93
C ARG A 43 -4.75 -2.75 -12.74
N GLU A 44 -5.92 -2.15 -12.95
CA GLU A 44 -7.01 -2.17 -11.97
C GLU A 44 -7.34 -3.59 -11.48
N THR A 45 -7.65 -3.73 -10.19
CA THR A 45 -7.77 -5.03 -9.52
C THR A 45 -8.92 -5.91 -10.03
N TRP A 46 -9.99 -5.33 -10.56
CA TRP A 46 -11.09 -6.13 -11.13
C TRP A 46 -10.70 -6.89 -12.40
N ARG A 47 -9.57 -6.51 -13.02
CA ARG A 47 -9.02 -7.18 -14.21
C ARG A 47 -8.04 -8.30 -13.86
N TRP A 48 -7.82 -8.58 -12.58
CA TRP A 48 -6.89 -9.60 -12.14
C TRP A 48 -7.56 -10.97 -12.19
N ASP A 49 -6.93 -11.91 -12.87
CA ASP A 49 -7.41 -13.28 -12.85
C ASP A 49 -7.04 -13.96 -11.52
N PRO A 50 -7.91 -14.82 -10.95
CA PRO A 50 -7.53 -15.62 -9.78
C PRO A 50 -6.26 -16.43 -10.03
N GLY A 51 -5.30 -16.33 -9.13
CA GLY A 51 -3.98 -16.97 -9.21
C GLY A 51 -2.93 -16.15 -9.97
N GLU A 52 -3.33 -15.09 -10.69
CA GLU A 52 -2.41 -14.22 -11.42
C GLU A 52 -1.45 -13.50 -10.46
N LEU A 53 -0.15 -13.50 -10.81
CA LEU A 53 0.87 -12.74 -10.10
C LEU A 53 1.06 -11.37 -10.76
N ILE A 54 0.75 -10.30 -10.03
CA ILE A 54 0.93 -8.92 -10.47
C ILE A 54 2.19 -8.35 -9.82
N THR A 55 3.10 -7.82 -10.64
CA THR A 55 4.29 -7.09 -10.19
C THR A 55 4.02 -5.61 -10.24
N ASP A 56 4.15 -4.92 -9.12
CA ASP A 56 3.63 -3.58 -8.91
C ASP A 56 4.70 -2.64 -8.33
N PRO A 57 5.46 -1.94 -9.21
CA PRO A 57 6.56 -1.08 -8.78
C PRO A 57 6.11 0.33 -8.42
N TYR A 58 6.71 0.87 -7.35
CA TYR A 58 6.45 2.21 -6.82
C TYR A 58 7.74 3.01 -6.63
N VAL A 59 7.66 4.30 -6.99
CA VAL A 59 8.59 5.33 -6.53
C VAL A 59 7.84 6.20 -5.52
N ILE A 60 8.18 6.05 -4.25
CA ILE A 60 7.54 6.77 -3.15
C ILE A 60 8.42 7.98 -2.79
N PRO A 61 7.97 9.21 -3.06
CA PRO A 61 8.69 10.40 -2.64
C PRO A 61 8.64 10.53 -1.12
N VAL A 62 9.80 10.83 -0.52
CA VAL A 62 9.90 11.29 0.86
C VAL A 62 9.76 12.80 0.84
N ARG A 63 9.01 13.37 1.79
CA ARG A 63 8.88 14.82 1.89
C ARG A 63 10.24 15.45 2.21
N ALA A 64 10.54 16.59 1.61
CA ALA A 64 11.80 17.29 1.82
C ALA A 64 11.97 17.83 3.27
N ASP A 65 10.87 17.99 3.99
CA ASP A 65 10.82 18.45 5.38
C ASP A 65 10.59 17.30 6.38
N ALA A 66 10.68 16.04 5.93
CA ALA A 66 10.62 14.89 6.83
C ALA A 66 11.83 14.91 7.78
N PRO A 67 11.62 14.89 9.11
CA PRO A 67 12.73 14.83 10.06
C PRO A 67 13.56 13.55 9.88
N ASP A 68 14.80 13.60 10.35
CA ASP A 68 15.65 12.41 10.42
C ASP A 68 15.06 11.42 11.44
N GLY A 69 15.03 10.13 11.10
CA GLY A 69 14.42 9.15 11.97
C GLY A 69 14.17 7.78 11.33
N LEU A 70 13.57 6.90 12.14
CA LEU A 70 13.04 5.60 11.70
C LEU A 70 11.51 5.70 11.62
N TYR A 71 10.95 5.36 10.46
CA TYR A 71 9.52 5.48 10.22
C TYR A 71 8.95 4.17 9.69
N PRO A 72 7.78 3.72 10.15
CA PRO A 72 7.16 2.54 9.60
C PRO A 72 6.62 2.82 8.19
N LEU A 73 6.73 1.85 7.29
CA LEU A 73 6.11 1.86 5.97
C LEU A 73 4.97 0.84 5.96
N TYR A 74 3.79 1.30 5.61
CA TYR A 74 2.58 0.49 5.48
C TYR A 74 2.10 0.46 4.05
N THR A 75 1.46 -0.64 3.67
CA THR A 75 0.71 -0.77 2.43
C THR A 75 -0.70 -1.24 2.69
N GLY A 76 -1.63 -0.86 1.83
CA GLY A 76 -3.01 -1.33 1.87
C GLY A 76 -3.73 -0.98 0.59
N MET A 77 -5.01 -1.34 0.53
CA MET A 77 -5.87 -1.08 -0.62
C MET A 77 -7.11 -0.32 -0.18
N TYR A 78 -7.67 0.51 -1.06
CA TYR A 78 -8.89 1.26 -0.80
C TYR A 78 -9.70 1.50 -2.07
N LEU A 79 -10.99 1.77 -1.92
CA LEU A 79 -11.87 2.19 -3.02
C LEU A 79 -11.79 3.70 -3.20
N GLU A 80 -11.57 4.19 -4.42
CA GLU A 80 -11.46 5.62 -4.68
C GLU A 80 -12.78 6.35 -4.41
N GLU A 81 -13.90 5.72 -4.70
CA GLU A 81 -15.23 6.34 -4.64
C GLU A 81 -15.69 6.59 -3.20
N THR A 82 -15.33 5.69 -2.27
CA THR A 82 -15.80 5.74 -0.88
C THR A 82 -14.68 5.98 0.14
N PHE A 83 -13.43 5.84 -0.28
CA PHE A 83 -12.26 5.76 0.61
C PHE A 83 -12.28 4.59 1.60
N ASP A 84 -13.18 3.62 1.42
CA ASP A 84 -13.21 2.41 2.23
C ASP A 84 -11.94 1.61 2.02
N ARG A 85 -11.26 1.26 3.11
CA ARG A 85 -10.07 0.42 3.06
C ARG A 85 -10.47 -1.05 2.98
N LEU A 86 -9.70 -1.81 2.19
CA LEU A 86 -9.83 -3.26 2.10
C LEU A 86 -9.37 -3.89 3.43
N PRO A 87 -10.21 -4.68 4.11
CA PRO A 87 -9.83 -5.38 5.32
C PRO A 87 -8.68 -6.36 5.10
N VAL A 88 -7.75 -6.39 6.04
CA VAL A 88 -6.80 -7.48 6.24
C VAL A 88 -7.46 -8.49 7.18
N LEU A 89 -7.58 -9.72 6.71
CA LEU A 89 -8.21 -10.81 7.45
C LEU A 89 -7.16 -11.75 8.03
N ASP A 90 -7.44 -12.31 9.22
CA ASP A 90 -6.68 -13.44 9.75
C ASP A 90 -7.12 -14.78 9.14
N GLU A 91 -6.53 -15.88 9.62
CA GLU A 91 -6.84 -17.24 9.14
C GLU A 91 -8.30 -17.67 9.41
N SER A 92 -8.96 -17.05 10.39
CA SER A 92 -10.37 -17.32 10.70
C SER A 92 -11.33 -16.50 9.84
N GLY A 93 -10.81 -15.54 9.07
CA GLY A 93 -11.59 -14.59 8.29
C GLY A 93 -12.05 -13.36 9.09
N ALA A 94 -11.54 -13.16 10.31
CA ALA A 94 -11.82 -11.97 11.10
C ALA A 94 -10.97 -10.79 10.61
N GLU A 95 -11.56 -9.60 10.57
CA GLU A 95 -10.81 -8.37 10.26
C GLU A 95 -9.87 -8.03 11.43
N VAL A 96 -8.58 -7.87 11.10
CA VAL A 96 -7.54 -7.53 12.09
C VAL A 96 -6.87 -6.18 11.82
N ALA A 97 -6.94 -5.69 10.59
CA ALA A 97 -6.40 -4.40 10.19
C ALA A 97 -6.99 -3.95 8.84
N THR A 98 -6.58 -2.78 8.36
CA THR A 98 -6.87 -2.30 7.00
C THR A 98 -5.60 -1.95 6.20
N GLN A 99 -4.44 -2.30 6.75
CA GLN A 99 -3.12 -2.10 6.17
C GLN A 99 -2.13 -3.09 6.79
N VAL A 100 -1.02 -3.31 6.10
CA VAL A 100 0.05 -4.22 6.51
C VAL A 100 1.34 -3.42 6.70
N HIS A 101 2.03 -3.62 7.82
CA HIS A 101 3.39 -3.10 8.03
C HIS A 101 4.35 -3.90 7.15
N LEU A 102 5.09 -3.20 6.29
CA LEU A 102 6.07 -3.82 5.40
C LEU A 102 7.44 -3.88 6.05
N THR A 103 7.92 -2.72 6.54
CA THR A 103 9.24 -2.54 7.12
C THR A 103 9.34 -1.15 7.74
N ASP A 104 10.44 -0.87 8.44
CA ASP A 104 10.80 0.48 8.84
C ASP A 104 11.83 1.08 7.88
N ILE A 105 11.65 2.35 7.53
CA ILE A 105 12.53 3.12 6.63
C ILE A 105 13.29 4.18 7.40
N ARG A 106 14.57 4.35 7.08
CA ARG A 106 15.40 5.46 7.56
C ARG A 106 15.19 6.68 6.68
N VAL A 107 14.94 7.83 7.28
CA VAL A 107 15.03 9.15 6.64
C VAL A 107 16.17 9.91 7.32
N GLY A 108 16.98 10.62 6.54
CA GLY A 108 18.20 11.27 7.02
C GLY A 108 19.48 10.50 6.69
N GLU A 109 20.62 11.08 7.06
CA GLU A 109 21.93 10.40 6.97
C GLU A 109 22.08 9.34 8.06
N GLU A 110 23.01 8.39 7.85
CA GLU A 110 23.37 7.36 8.83
C GLU A 110 24.27 7.90 9.96
#